data_AF-A0A0B2APL7-F1
#
_entry.id   AF-A0A0B2APL7-F1
#
_cell.length_a   1.000
_cell.length_b   1.000
_cell.length_c   1.000
_cell.angle_alpha   90.00
_cell.angle_beta   90.00
_cell.angle_gamma   90.00
#
_symmetry.space_group_name_H-M   'P 1'
#
loop_
_entity.id
_entity.type
_entity.pdbx_description
1 polymer ?
#
loop_
_entity_poly.entity_id
_entity_poly.type
_entity_poly.pdbx_seq_one_letter_code
_entity_poly.pdbx_strand_id
1 'polypeptide(L)' 'ENQVLLRLWPVIEAHITVALAQDQAIRSDPARVIQQHHALIEALHSRDRSAIEKAFWQHTIGSAEELIAIMDERGQ' A
#
# COMPACT_ATOMS: atom_id res chain seq x y z
N GLU A 1 17.46 7.87 14.21
CA GLU A 1 16.64 8.23 13.04
C GLU A 1 17.46 8.03 11.76
N ASN A 2 16.89 7.52 10.67
CA ASN A 2 17.64 7.21 9.44
C ASN A 2 17.63 8.41 8.48
N GLN A 3 18.73 9.17 8.47
CA GLN A 3 18.88 10.41 7.69
C GLN A 3 18.83 10.20 6.17
N VAL A 4 19.24 9.02 5.67
CA VAL A 4 19.18 8.70 4.24
C VAL A 4 17.71 8.53 3.83
N LEU A 5 16.93 7.76 4.60
CA LEU A 5 15.52 7.56 4.32
C LEU A 5 14.73 8.88 4.37
N LEU A 6 15.01 9.74 5.35
CA LEU A 6 14.35 11.05 5.46
C LEU A 6 14.59 11.95 4.25
N ARG A 7 15.79 11.90 3.65
CA ARG A 7 16.10 12.68 2.44
C ARG A 7 15.44 12.13 1.19
N LEU A 8 15.27 10.81 1.11
CA LEU A 8 14.62 10.16 -0.04
C LEU A 8 13.08 10.22 0.06
N TRP A 9 12.55 10.29 1.27
CA TRP A 9 11.11 10.21 1.53
C TRP A 9 10.27 11.18 0.69
N PRO A 10 10.59 12.49 0.57
CA PRO A 10 9.73 13.41 -0.19
C PRO A 10 9.54 13.02 -1.67
N VAL A 11 10.59 12.48 -2.30
CA VAL A 11 10.53 12.05 -3.71
C VAL A 11 9.69 10.78 -3.84
N ILE A 12 9.91 9.82 -2.95
CA ILE A 12 9.17 8.55 -2.94
C ILE A 12 7.69 8.79 -2.61
N GLU A 13 7.40 9.66 -1.64
CA GLU A 13 6.04 10.05 -1.26
C GLU A 13 5.29 10.69 -2.44
N ALA A 14 5.94 11.56 -3.22
CA ALA A 14 5.32 12.16 -4.39
C ALA A 14 4.89 11.11 -5.42
N HIS A 15 5.76 10.13 -5.72
CA HIS A 15 5.42 9.03 -6.63
C HIS A 15 4.31 8.12 -6.07
N ILE A 16 4.36 7.80 -4.77
CA ILE A 16 3.32 7.02 -4.10
C ILE A 16 1.97 7.74 -4.16
N THR A 17 1.95 9.06 -3.95
CA THR A 17 0.73 9.86 -3.98
C THR A 17 0.06 9.80 -5.36
N VAL A 18 0.84 9.87 -6.44
CA VAL A 18 0.31 9.71 -7.80
C VAL A 18 -0.25 8.31 -8.02
N ALA A 19 0.45 7.26 -7.58
CA ALA A 19 -0.02 5.89 -7.70
C ALA A 19 -1.32 5.65 -6.91
N LEU A 20 -1.45 6.21 -5.71
CA LEU A 20 -2.67 6.12 -4.89
C LEU A 20 -3.85 6.86 -5.52
N ALA A 21 -3.62 8.02 -6.13
CA ALA A 21 -4.66 8.74 -6.87
C ALA A 21 -5.18 7.92 -8.06
N GLN A 22 -4.27 7.23 -8.77
CA GLN A 22 -4.62 6.34 -9.87
C GLN A 22 -5.41 5.10 -9.38
N ASP A 23 -4.98 4.46 -8.28
CA ASP A 23 -5.71 3.35 -7.65
C ASP A 23 -7.14 3.78 -7.29
N GLN A 24 -7.33 4.93 -6.64
CA GLN A 24 -8.65 5.44 -6.27
C GLN A 24 -9.54 5.75 -7.48
N ALA A 25 -8.95 6.24 -8.58
CA ALA A 25 -9.68 6.52 -9.81
C ALA A 25 -10.15 5.24 -10.52
N ILE A 26 -9.34 4.18 -10.48
CA ILE A 26 -9.67 2.88 -11.09
C ILE A 26 -10.60 2.06 -10.18
N ARG A 27 -10.35 2.10 -8.87
CA ARG A 27 -11.01 1.32 -7.83
C ARG A 27 -11.29 2.20 -6.62
N SER A 28 -12.53 2.66 -6.51
CA SER A 28 -13.02 3.36 -5.31
C SER A 28 -13.66 2.37 -4.34
N ASP A 29 -12.91 1.93 -3.33
CA ASP A 29 -13.40 1.06 -2.26
C ASP A 29 -12.86 1.52 -0.88
N PRO A 30 -13.55 2.48 -0.22
CA PRO A 30 -13.14 2.99 1.08
C PRO A 30 -13.14 1.94 2.19
N ALA A 31 -14.03 0.94 2.11
CA ALA A 31 -14.13 -0.11 3.12
C ALA A 31 -12.88 -1.00 3.10
N ARG A 32 -12.42 -1.39 1.90
CA ARG A 32 -11.15 -2.11 1.71
C ARG A 32 -9.97 -1.33 2.27
N VAL A 33 -9.88 -0.02 1.99
CA VAL A 33 -8.77 0.83 2.49
C VAL A 33 -8.71 0.79 4.01
N ILE A 34 -9.85 0.96 4.69
CA ILE A 34 -9.93 0.89 6.16
C ILE A 34 -9.52 -0.48 6.68
N GLN A 35 -10.03 -1.55 6.06
CA GLN A 35 -9.72 -2.93 6.48
C GLN A 35 -8.22 -3.24 6.37
N GLN A 36 -7.55 -2.78 5.31
CA GLN A 36 -6.12 -3.01 5.13
C GLN A 36 -5.28 -2.24 6.15
N HIS A 37 -5.64 -0.98 6.44
CA HIS A 37 -4.96 -0.20 7.46
C HIS A 37 -5.17 -0.83 8.86
N HIS A 38 -6.37 -1.34 9.16
CA HIS A 38 -6.60 -2.06 10.41
C HIS A 38 -5.71 -3.30 10.52
N ALA A 39 -5.61 -4.10 9.45
CA ALA A 39 -4.74 -5.30 9.43
C ALA A 39 -3.26 -4.97 9.70
N LEU A 40 -2.75 -3.83 9.21
CA LEU A 40 -1.39 -3.37 9.52
C LEU A 40 -1.21 -3.08 11.02
N ILE A 41 -2.17 -2.37 11.61
CA ILE A 41 -2.12 -2.00 13.03
C ILE A 41 -2.18 -3.25 13.92
N GLU A 42 -3.06 -4.20 13.61
CA GLU A 42 -3.12 -5.48 14.32
C GLU A 42 -1.81 -6.26 14.21
N ALA A 43 -1.19 -6.30 13.03
CA ALA A 43 0.10 -6.94 12.84
C ALA A 43 1.20 -6.28 13.70
N LEU A 44 1.24 -4.95 13.76
CA LEU A 44 2.19 -4.23 14.63
C LEU A 44 1.95 -4.53 16.12
N HIS A 45 0.69 -4.60 16.56
CA HIS A 45 0.35 -4.96 17.93
C HIS A 45 0.79 -6.39 18.30
N SER A 46 0.74 -7.31 17.35
CA SER A 46 1.16 -8.70 17.57
C SER A 46 2.66 -8.83 17.91
N ARG A 47 3.49 -7.87 17.47
CA ARG A 47 4.97 -7.91 17.53
C ARG A 47 5.59 -9.15 16.85
N ASP A 48 4.80 -9.91 16.10
CA ASP A 48 5.28 -11.01 15.28
C ASP A 48 5.84 -10.43 13.98
N ARG A 49 7.15 -10.59 13.82
CA ARG A 49 7.87 -10.08 12.66
C ARG A 49 7.32 -10.63 11.34
N SER A 50 6.95 -11.91 11.31
CA SER A 50 6.42 -12.54 10.10
C SER A 50 5.03 -12.00 9.76
N ALA A 51 4.19 -11.81 10.78
CA ALA A 51 2.87 -11.20 10.61
C ALA A 51 2.98 -9.75 10.10
N ILE A 52 3.91 -8.97 10.63
CA ILE A 52 4.20 -7.60 10.18
C ILE A 52 4.63 -7.60 8.71
N GLU A 53 5.63 -8.39 8.35
CA GLU A 53 6.13 -8.44 6.97
C GLU A 53 5.03 -8.83 5.98
N LYS A 54 4.22 -9.82 6.32
CA LYS A 54 3.08 -10.25 5.50
C LYS A 54 2.04 -9.14 5.33
N ALA A 55 1.67 -8.45 6.42
CA ALA A 55 0.67 -7.39 6.38
C ALA A 55 1.14 -6.20 5.52
N PHE A 56 2.41 -5.80 5.67
CA PHE A 56 3.01 -4.72 4.86
C PHE A 56 3.11 -5.11 3.38
N TRP A 57 3.52 -6.34 3.07
CA TRP A 57 3.56 -6.82 1.69
C TRP A 57 2.18 -6.80 1.04
N GLN A 58 1.14 -7.31 1.74
CA GLN A 58 -0.23 -7.32 1.24
C GLN A 58 -0.75 -5.90 0.98
N HIS A 59 -0.54 -4.97 1.91
CA HIS A 59 -0.98 -3.58 1.79
C HIS A 59 -0.29 -2.83 0.65
N THR A 60 0.97 -3.15 0.35
CA THR A 60 1.78 -2.44 -0.65
C THR A 60 1.82 -3.17 -1.98
N ILE A 61 2.67 -4.20 -2.09
CA ILE A 61 2.90 -4.96 -3.31
C ILE A 61 1.64 -5.68 -3.75
N GLY A 62 0.94 -6.36 -2.83
CA GLY A 62 -0.31 -7.06 -3.14
C GLY A 62 -1.38 -6.11 -3.70
N SER A 63 -1.55 -4.91 -3.11
CA SER A 63 -2.46 -3.88 -3.64
C SER A 63 -2.09 -3.41 -5.04
N ALA A 64 -0.80 -3.28 -5.35
CA ALA A 64 -0.32 -2.89 -6.67
C ALA A 64 -0.53 -4.00 -7.71
N GLU A 65 -0.28 -5.26 -7.35
CA GLU A 65 -0.57 -6.43 -8.19
C GLU A 65 -2.07 -6.54 -8.51
N GLU A 66 -2.94 -6.33 -7.52
CA GLU A 66 -4.39 -6.28 -7.73
C GLU A 66 -4.80 -5.16 -8.69
N LEU A 67 -4.18 -3.98 -8.60
CA LEU A 67 -4.47 -2.86 -9.48
C LEU A 67 -4.05 -3.17 -10.93
N ILE A 68 -2.87 -3.75 -11.13
CA ILE A 68 -2.38 -4.18 -12.45
C ILE A 68 -3.37 -5.17 -13.07
N ALA A 69 -3.83 -6.16 -12.31
CA ALA A 69 -4.82 -7.12 -12.82
C ALA A 69 -6.13 -6.44 -13.27
N ILE A 70 -6.62 -5.46 -12.52
CA ILE A 70 -7.82 -4.68 -12.89
C ILE A 70 -7.57 -3.86 -14.16
N MET A 71 -6.38 -3.28 -14.32
CA MET A 71 -6.01 -2.52 -15.52
C MET A 71 -5.96 -3.41 -16.76
N ASP A 72 -5.31 -4.58 -16.64
CA ASP A 72 -5.23 -5.59 -17.70
C ASP A 72 -6.62 -6.05 -18.15
N GLU A 73 -7.53 -6.32 -17.21
CA GLU A 73 -8.93 -6.69 -17.51
C GLU A 73 -9.70 -5.58 -18.24
N ARG A 74 -9.35 -4.32 -18.00
CA ARG A 74 -10.00 -3.13 -18.62
C ARG A 74 -9.33 -2.69 -19.91
N GLY A 75 -8.22 -3.33 -20.31
CA GLY A 75 -7.44 -2.95 -21.49
C GLY A 75 -6.80 -1.57 -21.39
N GLN A 76 -6.42 -1.15 -20.18
CA GLN A 76 -5.77 0.13 -19.88
C GLN A 76 -4.27 -0.01 -19.70
#